data_AF-A0A7Y8UTV5-F1
#
_entry.id   AF-A0A7Y8UTV5-F1
#
_cell.length_a   1.000
_cell.length_b   1.000
_cell.length_c   1.000
_cell.angle_alpha   90.00
_cell.angle_beta   90.00
_cell.angle_gamma   90.00
#
_symmetry.space_group_name_H-M   'P 1'
#
loop_
_entity.id
_entity.type
_entity.pdbx_description
1 polymer ?
#
loop_
_entity_poly.entity_id
_entity_poly.type
_entity_poly.pdbx_seq_one_letter_code
_entity_poly.pdbx_strand_id
1 'polypeptide(L)'
;MTQEEFYAITQAIIKRGDPAYMSHSGAFIEHLENLAKKSDLVGFATSCALYLEIYPAVRKFLEQRVTGILCNKYFIALSASYYNKFIQWTIDTPGWADEIKKSFRIPEKLVAAVESIQEKFLKYLSIPA
;
A
#
# COMPACT_ATOMS: atom_id res chain seq x y z
N MET A 1 -17.21 11.25 -1.90
CA MET A 1 -17.33 9.79 -1.77
C MET A 1 -17.45 9.48 -0.30
N THR A 2 -18.58 8.92 0.11
CA THR A 2 -18.86 8.60 1.51
C THR A 2 -18.23 7.26 1.90
N GLN A 3 -18.08 7.01 3.20
CA GLN A 3 -17.55 5.75 3.71
C GLN A 3 -18.43 4.54 3.32
N GLU A 4 -19.75 4.74 3.22
CA GLU A 4 -20.71 3.73 2.76
C GLU A 4 -20.57 3.41 1.27
N GLU A 5 -20.38 4.43 0.43
CA GLU A 5 -20.13 4.25 -1.01
C GLU A 5 -18.84 3.47 -1.24
N PHE A 6 -17.78 3.80 -0.50
CA PHE A 6 -16.50 3.11 -0.58
C PHE A 6 -16.60 1.66 -0.11
N TYR A 7 -17.33 1.40 0.97
CA TYR A 7 -17.60 0.06 1.47
C TYR A 7 -18.37 -0.78 0.44
N ALA A 8 -19.43 -0.23 -0.16
CA ALA A 8 -20.23 -0.91 -1.16
C ALA A 8 -19.43 -1.25 -2.43
N ILE A 9 -18.58 -0.32 -2.90
CA ILE A 9 -17.69 -0.54 -4.04
C ILE A 9 -16.65 -1.62 -3.71
N THR A 10 -16.05 -1.56 -2.52
CA THR A 10 -15.07 -2.54 -2.07
C THR A 10 -15.70 -3.94 -2.00
N GLN A 11 -16.91 -4.05 -1.45
CA GLN A 11 -17.68 -5.29 -1.41
C GLN A 11 -18.03 -5.82 -2.82
N ALA A 12 -18.37 -4.94 -3.76
CA ALA A 12 -18.67 -5.33 -5.13
C ALA A 12 -17.43 -5.87 -5.85
N ILE A 13 -16.27 -5.25 -5.66
CA ILE A 13 -14.97 -5.72 -6.20
C ILE A 13 -14.60 -7.09 -5.61
N ILE A 14 -14.78 -7.26 -4.29
CA ILE A 14 -14.55 -8.52 -3.59
C ILE A 14 -15.46 -9.64 -4.13
N LYS A 15 -16.75 -9.36 -4.32
CA LYS A 15 -17.75 -10.36 -4.77
C LYS A 15 -17.61 -10.78 -6.24
N ARG A 16 -16.91 -10.01 -7.08
CA ARG A 16 -16.79 -10.28 -8.53
C ARG A 16 -15.62 -11.22 -8.90
N GLY A 17 -14.90 -11.78 -7.92
CA GLY A 17 -13.80 -12.72 -8.15
C GLY A 17 -14.24 -13.99 -8.90
N ASP A 18 -13.52 -14.34 -9.95
CA ASP A 18 -13.78 -15.44 -10.89
C ASP A 18 -13.55 -16.84 -10.24
N PRO A 19 -14.47 -17.82 -10.38
CA PRO A 19 -14.31 -19.17 -9.87
C PRO A 19 -13.13 -19.98 -10.48
N ALA A 20 -12.50 -19.53 -11.58
CA ALA A 20 -11.29 -20.13 -12.13
C ALA A 20 -10.00 -19.71 -11.37
N TYR A 21 -10.07 -18.65 -10.55
CA TYR A 21 -8.95 -18.15 -9.74
C TYR A 21 -9.29 -18.27 -8.25
N MET A 22 -8.62 -19.18 -7.55
CA MET A 22 -8.76 -19.41 -6.10
C MET A 22 -8.40 -18.22 -5.18
N SER A 23 -8.49 -16.95 -5.58
CA SER A 23 -8.53 -15.89 -4.56
C SER A 23 -9.20 -14.60 -5.03
N HIS A 24 -10.11 -14.12 -4.18
CA HIS A 24 -10.62 -12.73 -4.05
C HIS A 24 -9.50 -11.65 -4.04
N SER A 25 -8.23 -12.05 -4.05
CA SER A 25 -7.06 -11.19 -3.97
C SER A 25 -6.75 -10.46 -5.27
N GLY A 26 -7.05 -11.01 -6.46
CA GLY A 26 -6.65 -10.38 -7.73
C GLY A 26 -7.27 -8.99 -7.92
N ALA A 27 -8.59 -8.90 -7.92
CA ALA A 27 -9.33 -7.64 -8.08
C ALA A 27 -9.08 -6.66 -6.91
N PHE A 28 -8.92 -7.19 -5.69
CA PHE A 28 -8.56 -6.37 -4.53
C PHE A 28 -7.16 -5.78 -4.64
N ILE A 29 -6.18 -6.55 -5.09
CA ILE A 29 -4.81 -6.08 -5.31
C ILE A 29 -4.77 -5.02 -6.42
N GLU A 30 -5.52 -5.21 -7.51
CA GLU A 30 -5.65 -4.20 -8.56
C GLU A 30 -6.26 -2.88 -8.02
N HIS A 31 -7.29 -2.98 -7.18
CA HIS A 31 -7.87 -1.82 -6.50
C HIS A 31 -6.84 -1.09 -5.63
N LEU A 32 -6.08 -1.83 -4.82
CA LEU A 32 -5.00 -1.25 -4.01
C LEU A 32 -3.91 -0.60 -4.88
N GLU A 33 -3.51 -1.21 -5.98
CA GLU A 33 -2.57 -0.61 -6.93
C GLU A 33 -3.10 0.71 -7.51
N ASN A 34 -4.38 0.77 -7.84
CA ASN A 34 -5.01 1.96 -8.39
C ASN A 34 -5.10 3.09 -7.35
N LEU A 35 -5.42 2.78 -6.09
CA LEU A 35 -5.39 3.74 -5.00
C LEU A 35 -3.97 4.28 -4.77
N ALA A 36 -2.97 3.40 -4.73
CA ALA A 36 -1.57 3.79 -4.57
C ALA A 36 -1.07 4.68 -5.72
N LYS A 37 -1.42 4.36 -6.98
CA LYS A 37 -1.08 5.18 -8.16
C LYS A 37 -1.70 6.59 -8.10
N LYS A 38 -2.88 6.72 -7.51
CA LYS A 38 -3.59 8.00 -7.33
C LYS A 38 -3.14 8.76 -6.09
N SER A 39 -2.15 8.24 -5.35
CA SER A 39 -1.70 8.77 -4.06
C SER A 39 -2.82 8.82 -3.00
N ASP A 40 -3.86 8.01 -3.15
CA ASP A 40 -4.95 7.89 -2.16
C ASP A 40 -4.55 6.92 -1.05
N LEU A 41 -3.67 7.37 -0.16
CA LEU A 41 -3.17 6.57 0.97
C LEU A 41 -4.27 6.25 1.98
N VAL A 42 -5.22 7.15 2.19
CA VAL A 42 -6.33 6.95 3.12
C VAL A 42 -7.22 5.83 2.61
N GLY A 43 -7.68 5.92 1.35
CA GLY A 43 -8.45 4.85 0.71
C GLY A 43 -7.70 3.52 0.71
N PHE A 44 -6.40 3.55 0.40
CA PHE A 44 -5.55 2.35 0.41
C PHE A 44 -5.53 1.68 1.79
N ALA A 45 -5.28 2.47 2.84
CA ALA A 45 -5.16 1.98 4.20
C ALA A 45 -6.50 1.47 4.75
N THR A 46 -7.59 2.19 4.48
CA THR A 46 -8.96 1.76 4.81
C THR A 46 -9.33 0.46 4.11
N SER A 47 -9.04 0.32 2.80
CA SER A 47 -9.28 -0.92 2.07
C SER A 47 -8.50 -2.11 2.65
N CYS A 48 -7.25 -1.91 3.07
CA CYS A 48 -6.45 -2.96 3.73
C CYS A 48 -7.09 -3.42 5.04
N ALA A 49 -7.49 -2.49 5.91
CA ALA A 49 -8.11 -2.80 7.19
C ALA A 49 -9.44 -3.57 7.01
N LEU A 50 -10.33 -3.09 6.12
CA LEU A 50 -11.61 -3.73 5.84
C LEU A 50 -11.45 -5.13 5.26
N TYR A 51 -10.50 -5.33 4.34
CA TYR A 51 -10.26 -6.65 3.75
C TYR A 51 -9.76 -7.67 4.78
N LEU A 52 -8.94 -7.23 5.75
CA LEU A 52 -8.47 -8.08 6.84
C LEU A 52 -9.55 -8.40 7.87
N GLU A 53 -10.48 -7.48 8.10
CA GLU A 53 -11.64 -7.71 8.95
C GLU A 53 -12.54 -8.81 8.37
N ILE A 54 -12.76 -8.79 7.06
CA ILE A 54 -13.56 -9.80 6.35
C ILE A 54 -12.81 -11.12 6.20
N TYR A 55 -11.50 -11.07 5.90
CA TYR A 55 -10.67 -12.23 5.58
C TYR A 55 -9.39 -12.29 6.41
N PRO A 56 -9.47 -12.51 7.73
CA PRO A 56 -8.29 -12.46 8.61
C PRO A 56 -7.19 -13.46 8.23
N ALA A 57 -7.54 -14.58 7.60
CA ALA A 57 -6.60 -15.61 7.14
C ALA A 57 -5.61 -15.11 6.07
N VAL A 58 -5.96 -14.06 5.31
CA VAL A 58 -5.10 -13.52 4.23
C VAL A 58 -4.02 -12.58 4.75
N ARG A 59 -3.91 -12.38 6.07
CA ARG A 59 -3.02 -11.40 6.68
C ARG A 59 -1.58 -11.49 6.19
N LYS A 60 -0.98 -12.68 6.25
CA LYS A 60 0.42 -12.88 5.82
C LYS A 60 0.61 -12.58 4.33
N PHE A 61 -0.39 -12.92 3.52
CA PHE A 61 -0.39 -12.62 2.10
C PHE A 61 -0.43 -11.10 1.86
N LEU A 62 -1.33 -10.38 2.55
CA LEU A 62 -1.49 -8.95 2.37
C LEU A 62 -0.28 -8.16 2.89
N GLU A 63 0.31 -8.58 4.02
CA GLU A 63 1.51 -7.99 4.60
C GLU A 63 2.68 -7.91 3.60
N GLN A 64 2.89 -8.98 2.83
CA GLN A 64 3.93 -9.03 1.79
C GLN A 64 3.60 -8.14 0.60
N ARG A 65 2.31 -8.05 0.23
CA ARG A 65 1.86 -7.31 -0.95
C ARG A 65 1.82 -5.81 -0.74
N VAL A 66 1.35 -5.34 0.43
CA VAL A 66 1.18 -3.91 0.73
C VAL A 66 2.48 -3.13 0.52
N THR A 67 3.59 -3.65 1.06
CA THR A 67 4.92 -3.03 0.90
C THR A 67 5.31 -2.95 -0.58
N GLY A 68 5.12 -4.04 -1.33
CA GLY A 68 5.46 -4.09 -2.75
C GLY A 68 4.61 -3.16 -3.61
N ILE A 69 3.32 -3.01 -3.29
CA ILE A 69 2.42 -2.08 -3.99
C ILE A 69 2.84 -0.64 -3.72
N LEU A 70 3.06 -0.26 -2.45
CA LEU A 70 3.48 1.09 -2.10
C LEU A 70 4.84 1.46 -2.71
N CYS A 71 5.80 0.52 -2.68
CA CYS A 71 7.05 0.65 -3.42
C CYS A 71 6.78 0.93 -4.89
N ASN A 72 6.09 0.03 -5.58
CA ASN A 72 5.98 0.07 -7.04
C ASN A 72 5.07 1.18 -7.58
N LYS A 73 4.05 1.58 -6.82
CA LYS A 73 2.94 2.41 -7.32
C LYS A 73 2.81 3.75 -6.61
N TYR A 74 3.28 3.87 -5.37
CA TYR A 74 3.20 5.12 -4.60
C TYR A 74 4.53 5.86 -4.61
N PHE A 75 5.60 5.27 -4.05
CA PHE A 75 6.88 5.98 -3.88
C PHE A 75 7.57 6.31 -5.21
N ILE A 76 7.48 5.41 -6.20
CA ILE A 76 8.10 5.63 -7.52
C ILE A 76 7.32 6.65 -8.35
N ALA A 77 6.01 6.77 -8.12
CA ALA A 77 5.18 7.76 -8.81
C ALA A 77 5.53 9.20 -8.43
N LEU A 78 6.25 9.42 -7.32
CA LEU A 78 6.65 10.75 -6.86
C LEU A 78 7.66 11.42 -7.81
N SER A 79 8.53 10.67 -8.49
CA SER A 79 9.18 11.08 -9.75
C SER A 79 9.97 9.92 -10.37
N ALA A 80 9.89 9.76 -11.70
CA ALA A 80 10.65 8.73 -12.41
C ALA A 80 12.18 8.88 -12.26
N SER A 81 12.68 10.10 -12.03
CA SER A 81 14.10 10.39 -11.84
C SER A 81 14.63 9.99 -10.46
N TYR A 82 13.75 9.75 -9.49
CA TYR A 82 14.13 9.34 -8.13
C TYR A 82 14.07 7.83 -7.90
N TYR A 83 13.70 7.04 -8.91
CA TYR A 83 13.61 5.59 -8.77
C TYR A 83 14.92 4.94 -8.30
N ASN A 84 16.03 5.19 -9.01
CA ASN A 84 17.32 4.60 -8.66
C ASN A 84 17.80 5.04 -7.27
N LYS A 85 17.53 6.30 -6.91
CA LYS A 85 17.86 6.84 -5.58
C LYS A 85 16.99 6.21 -4.49
N PHE A 86 15.72 5.93 -4.78
CA PHE A 86 14.82 5.22 -3.87
C PHE A 86 15.31 3.79 -3.65
N ILE A 87 15.65 3.07 -4.72
CA ILE A 87 16.23 1.73 -4.60
C ILE A 87 17.50 1.76 -3.76
N GLN A 88 18.43 2.69 -4.03
CA GLN A 88 19.63 2.81 -3.21
C GLN A 88 19.31 3.12 -1.74
N TRP A 89 18.39 4.04 -1.48
CA TRP A 89 17.92 4.35 -0.13
C TRP A 89 17.34 3.14 0.60
N THR A 90 16.60 2.27 -0.10
CA THR A 90 16.06 1.03 0.50
C THR A 90 17.15 0.01 0.85
N ILE A 91 18.29 0.03 0.16
CA ILE A 91 19.47 -0.78 0.49
C ILE A 91 20.17 -0.19 1.71
N ASP A 92 20.35 1.13 1.74
CA ASP A 92 21.03 1.86 2.82
C ASP A 92 20.21 1.89 4.12
N THR A 93 18.89 1.68 4.02
CA THR A 93 17.94 1.73 5.15
C THR A 93 17.25 0.39 5.37
N PRO A 94 17.97 -0.66 5.85
CA PRO A 94 17.37 -1.95 6.11
C PRO A 94 16.25 -1.84 7.16
N GLY A 95 15.16 -2.59 6.97
CA GLY A 95 14.02 -2.58 7.89
C GLY A 95 13.00 -1.46 7.65
N TRP A 96 13.20 -0.58 6.66
CA TRP A 96 12.23 0.48 6.30
C TRP A 96 10.80 -0.06 6.10
N ALA A 97 10.68 -1.25 5.50
CA ALA A 97 9.41 -1.90 5.22
C ALA A 97 8.69 -2.42 6.48
N ASP A 98 9.38 -2.57 7.60
CA ASP A 98 8.79 -3.17 8.80
C ASP A 98 7.80 -2.23 9.48
N GLU A 99 7.96 -0.92 9.32
CA GLU A 99 6.99 0.08 9.77
C GLU A 99 5.64 -0.10 9.03
N ILE A 100 5.68 -0.36 7.71
CA ILE A 100 4.49 -0.64 6.88
C ILE A 100 3.83 -1.96 7.30
N LYS A 101 4.61 -3.04 7.43
CA LYS A 101 4.10 -4.36 7.83
C LYS A 101 3.44 -4.39 9.21
N LYS A 102 3.92 -3.55 10.14
CA LYS A 102 3.34 -3.46 11.49
C LYS A 102 2.06 -2.62 11.52
N SER A 103 1.89 -1.71 10.57
CA SER A 103 0.87 -0.66 10.60
C SER A 103 -0.33 -0.90 9.68
N PHE A 104 -0.23 -1.73 8.63
CA PHE A 104 -1.29 -1.91 7.61
C PHE A 104 -2.68 -2.35 8.10
N ARG A 105 -2.81 -2.72 9.37
CA ARG A 105 -4.07 -3.09 10.02
C ARG A 105 -4.84 -1.89 10.58
N ILE A 106 -4.17 -0.76 10.79
CA ILE A 106 -4.73 0.43 11.41
C ILE A 106 -4.51 1.57 10.41
N PRO A 107 -5.56 2.09 9.76
CA PRO A 107 -5.42 3.01 8.64
C PRO A 107 -4.51 4.20 8.94
N GLU A 108 -4.72 4.84 10.09
CA GLU A 108 -3.97 6.04 10.51
C GLU A 108 -2.49 5.73 10.73
N LYS A 109 -2.18 4.53 11.26
CA LYS A 109 -0.78 4.11 11.44
C LYS A 109 -0.11 3.81 10.12
N LEU A 110 -0.83 3.25 9.16
CA LEU A 110 -0.27 2.95 7.84
C LEU A 110 0.03 4.23 7.08
N VAL A 111 -0.89 5.20 7.12
CA VAL A 111 -0.66 6.54 6.53
C VAL A 111 0.57 7.18 7.16
N ALA A 112 0.63 7.26 8.49
CA ALA A 112 1.77 7.86 9.19
C ALA A 112 3.11 7.14 8.89
N ALA A 113 3.10 5.81 8.77
CA ALA A 113 4.29 5.05 8.41
C ALA A 113 4.78 5.38 6.99
N VAL A 114 3.86 5.46 6.02
CA VAL A 114 4.19 5.78 4.62
C VAL A 114 4.71 7.22 4.49
N GLU A 115 4.08 8.17 5.17
CA GLU A 115 4.51 9.57 5.21
C GLU A 115 5.90 9.71 5.85
N SER A 116 6.13 9.06 6.99
CA SER A 116 7.46 9.00 7.65
C SER A 116 8.55 8.47 6.71
N ILE A 117 8.27 7.41 5.95
CA ILE A 117 9.21 6.86 4.95
C ILE A 117 9.45 7.87 3.83
N GLN A 118 8.39 8.50 3.32
CA GLN A 118 8.50 9.52 2.28
C GLN A 118 9.37 10.70 2.74
N GLU A 119 9.17 11.20 3.96
CA GLU A 119 9.99 12.27 4.52
C GLU A 119 11.47 11.87 4.69
N LYS A 120 11.73 10.66 5.21
CA LYS A 120 13.10 10.12 5.35
C LYS A 120 13.78 10.04 3.98
N PHE A 121 13.06 9.60 2.96
CA PHE A 121 13.58 9.52 1.60
C PHE A 121 13.85 10.92 1.00
N LEU A 122 12.93 11.88 1.15
CA LEU A 122 13.14 13.25 0.68
C LEU A 122 14.35 13.92 1.36
N LYS A 123 14.58 13.64 2.65
CA LYS A 123 15.79 14.08 3.36
C LYS A 123 17.05 13.45 2.78
N TYR A 124 17.03 12.16 2.46
CA TYR A 124 18.14 11.48 1.79
C TYR A 124 18.49 12.13 0.44
N LEU A 125 17.47 12.53 -0.34
CA LEU A 125 17.68 13.23 -1.62
C LEU A 125 18.33 14.62 -1.48
N SER A 126 18.22 15.24 -0.29
CA SER A 126 18.73 16.58 0.00
C SER A 126 20.19 16.59 0.46
N ILE A 127 20.80 15.42 0.64
CA ILE A 127 22.22 15.29 1.01
C ILE A 127 23.05 15.45 -0.28
N PRO A 128 23.99 16.41 -0.35
CA PRO A 128 24.92 16.50 -1.48
C PRO A 128 25.76 15.21 -1.56
N ALA A 129 25.94 14.71 -2.79
CA ALA A 129 26.73 13.52 -3.08
C ALA A 129 28.22 13.72 -2.75
#